data_AF-A0A2V7BU45-F1
#
_entry.id   AF-A0A2V7BU45-F1
#
_cell.length_a   1.000
_cell.length_b   1.000
_cell.length_c   1.000
_cell.angle_alpha   90.00
_cell.angle_beta   90.00
_cell.angle_gamma   90.00
#
_symmetry.space_group_name_H-M   'P 1'
#
loop_
_entity.id
_entity.type
_entity.pdbx_description
1 polymer ?
#
loop_
_entity_poly.entity_id
_entity_poly.type
_entity_poly.pdbx_seq_one_letter_code
_entity_poly.pdbx_strand_id
1 'polypeptide(L)'
;MKMTGSRFTRVFGAVVFVVPILGMLAFGARTLTHAAADPPGGNPARGAALFQQCAACHSVEAGVQLTGPSLAAIWNRRAGTVPGFGRYTDGLKRAAITWDAATLDRWLARPAAVVPDTTMTFAGINDAHQRADVVAYLKAVAEGKAPRAPGGGMMAMGPRADLKQVGKERRVTAIRHCGDAYH
;
A
#
# COMPACT_ATOMS: atom_id res chain seq x y z
N MET A 1 6.84 66.22 12.46
CA MET A 1 7.73 67.19 11.78
C MET A 1 9.10 67.18 12.47
N LYS A 2 10.16 67.29 11.66
CA LYS A 2 11.63 67.30 11.95
C LYS A 2 12.31 65.99 11.52
N MET A 3 12.89 65.99 10.31
CA MET A 3 14.25 66.48 9.97
C MET A 3 15.29 65.54 10.58
N THR A 4 16.31 65.01 9.92
CA THR A 4 16.96 65.24 8.62
C THR A 4 18.08 64.19 8.55
N GLY A 5 18.43 63.71 7.36
CA GLY A 5 19.62 62.85 7.20
C GLY A 5 20.93 63.59 7.51
N SER A 6 22.00 62.83 7.70
CA SER A 6 23.34 63.34 7.41
C SER A 6 24.27 62.24 6.97
N ARG A 7 24.90 62.50 5.83
CA ARG A 7 25.88 61.69 5.14
C ARG A 7 27.19 61.75 5.92
N PHE A 8 27.82 60.61 6.17
CA PHE A 8 29.23 60.56 6.57
C PHE A 8 30.03 59.83 5.49
N THR A 9 30.54 60.63 4.56
CA THR A 9 31.70 60.33 3.75
C THR A 9 32.91 60.23 4.69
N ARG A 10 33.74 59.18 4.58
CA ARG A 10 35.21 59.32 4.50
C ARG A 10 35.99 58.00 4.50
N VAL A 11 36.93 58.00 3.55
CA VAL A 11 38.29 57.45 3.59
C VAL A 11 38.41 55.94 3.35
N PHE A 12 38.61 55.62 2.08
CA PHE A 12 39.34 54.45 1.61
C PHE A 12 40.80 54.54 2.12
N GLY A 13 41.11 53.78 3.16
CA GLY A 13 42.46 53.37 3.49
C GLY A 13 42.67 51.95 2.98
N ALA A 14 43.37 51.79 1.86
CA ALA A 14 43.78 50.49 1.36
C ALA A 14 44.83 49.91 2.34
N VAL A 15 44.46 48.86 3.07
CA VAL A 15 45.44 48.02 3.76
C VAL A 15 45.35 46.63 3.16
N VAL A 16 46.33 46.33 2.30
CA VAL A 16 46.55 45.00 1.74
C VAL A 16 47.12 44.14 2.87
N PHE A 17 46.25 43.45 3.60
CA PHE A 17 46.65 42.36 4.47
C PHE A 17 46.64 41.07 3.66
N VAL A 18 47.84 40.65 3.27
CA VAL A 18 48.13 39.29 2.83
C VAL A 18 47.91 38.36 4.03
N VAL A 19 46.76 37.67 4.07
CA VAL A 19 46.50 36.61 5.05
C VAL A 19 46.93 35.28 4.44
N PRO A 20 47.85 34.54 5.10
CA PRO A 20 48.34 33.27 4.60
C PRO A 20 47.24 32.20 4.67
N ILE A 21 47.13 31.46 3.58
CA ILE A 21 46.30 30.27 3.41
C ILE A 21 46.83 29.19 4.34
N LEU A 22 46.16 28.93 5.46
CA LEU A 22 46.39 27.72 6.23
C LEU A 22 45.10 27.26 6.92
N GLY A 23 44.60 26.09 6.50
CA GLY A 23 43.72 25.26 7.31
C GLY A 23 42.21 25.47 7.15
N MET A 24 41.68 25.37 5.93
CA MET A 24 40.24 25.15 5.77
C MET A 24 39.94 23.69 6.08
N LEU A 25 39.37 23.46 7.27
CA LEU A 25 38.77 22.22 7.73
C LEU A 25 38.04 21.50 6.59
N ALA A 26 38.41 20.25 6.35
CA ALA A 26 37.65 19.34 5.48
C ALA A 26 36.25 19.15 6.09
N PHE A 27 35.30 19.99 5.69
CA PHE A 27 33.88 19.72 5.83
C PHE A 27 33.58 18.53 4.91
N GLY A 28 33.70 17.32 5.46
CA GLY A 28 33.28 16.11 4.79
C GLY A 28 31.84 16.29 4.32
N ALA A 29 31.64 16.26 3.00
CA ALA A 29 30.34 16.35 2.38
C ALA A 29 29.46 15.21 2.91
N ARG A 30 28.58 15.53 3.87
CA ARG A 30 27.45 14.66 4.18
C ARG A 30 26.57 14.66 2.95
N THR A 31 26.65 13.61 2.15
CA THR A 31 25.65 13.32 1.13
C THR A 31 24.31 13.21 1.83
N LEU A 32 23.50 14.27 1.74
CA LEU A 32 22.09 14.20 2.05
C LEU A 32 21.51 13.17 1.09
N THR A 33 21.24 11.97 1.59
CA THR A 33 20.36 11.03 0.91
C THR A 33 19.02 11.75 0.77
N HIS A 34 18.75 12.29 -0.42
CA HIS A 34 17.43 12.76 -0.77
C HIS A 34 16.53 11.54 -0.72
N ALA A 35 15.71 11.43 0.33
CA ALA A 35 14.59 10.52 0.31
C ALA A 35 13.79 10.89 -0.94
N ALA A 36 13.73 9.97 -1.91
CA ALA A 36 12.91 10.17 -3.09
C ALA A 36 11.50 10.48 -2.59
N ALA A 37 11.02 11.70 -2.88
CA ALA A 37 9.62 12.04 -2.66
C ALA A 37 8.81 10.97 -3.41
N ASP A 38 7.93 10.27 -2.70
CA ASP A 38 7.07 9.27 -3.34
C ASP A 38 6.32 9.94 -4.49
N PRO A 39 6.14 9.24 -5.62
CA PRO A 39 5.38 9.79 -6.74
C PRO A 39 3.97 10.23 -6.30
N PRO A 40 3.33 11.16 -7.03
CA PRO A 40 1.95 11.56 -6.77
C PRO A 40 1.02 10.36 -7.06
N GLY A 41 0.76 9.56 -6.02
CA GLY A 41 0.11 8.27 -6.08
C GLY A 41 0.88 7.28 -5.21
N GLY A 42 0.23 6.75 -4.18
CA GLY A 42 0.86 6.07 -3.05
C GLY A 42 1.88 4.97 -3.39
N ASN A 43 2.61 4.54 -2.37
CA ASN A 43 3.68 3.58 -2.47
C ASN A 43 3.13 2.14 -2.34
N PRO A 44 3.22 1.30 -3.39
CA PRO A 44 2.66 -0.05 -3.35
C PRO A 44 3.36 -0.98 -2.35
N ALA A 45 4.63 -0.73 -1.99
CA ALA A 45 5.34 -1.54 -0.99
C ALA A 45 4.81 -1.26 0.42
N ARG A 46 4.55 0.01 0.75
CA ARG A 46 3.83 0.36 2.00
C ARG A 46 2.40 -0.15 1.97
N GLY A 47 1.73 -0.05 0.82
CA GLY A 47 0.40 -0.61 0.61
C GLY A 47 0.33 -2.11 0.85
N ALA A 48 1.36 -2.87 0.46
CA ALA A 48 1.44 -4.31 0.72
C ALA A 48 1.52 -4.65 2.21
N ALA A 49 2.19 -3.82 3.00
CA ALA A 49 2.23 -3.96 4.46
C ALA A 49 0.86 -3.62 5.08
N LEU A 50 0.21 -2.55 4.63
CA LEU A 50 -1.13 -2.16 5.09
C LEU A 50 -2.19 -3.19 4.69
N PHE A 51 -2.03 -3.86 3.54
CA PHE A 51 -2.96 -4.88 3.06
C PHE A 51 -3.09 -6.09 4.00
N GLN A 52 -2.19 -6.28 4.96
CA GLN A 52 -2.31 -7.37 5.95
C GLN A 52 -3.64 -7.35 6.71
N GLN A 53 -4.22 -6.16 6.94
CA GLN A 53 -5.55 -6.03 7.54
C GLN A 53 -6.70 -6.58 6.66
N CYS A 54 -6.47 -6.69 5.35
CA CYS A 54 -7.41 -7.22 4.36
C CYS A 54 -7.21 -8.72 4.11
N ALA A 55 -5.98 -9.22 4.33
CA ALA A 55 -5.55 -10.56 3.96
C ALA A 55 -6.29 -11.70 4.70
N ALA A 56 -6.87 -11.42 5.87
CA ALA A 56 -7.71 -12.38 6.59
C ALA A 56 -9.01 -12.72 5.83
N CYS A 57 -9.54 -11.79 5.04
CA CYS A 57 -10.81 -11.93 4.36
C CYS A 57 -10.68 -11.97 2.84
N HIS A 58 -9.54 -11.55 2.28
CA HIS A 58 -9.36 -11.41 0.85
C HIS A 58 -8.05 -12.02 0.37
N SER A 59 -8.14 -12.81 -0.70
CA SER A 59 -6.97 -13.23 -1.47
C SER A 59 -6.68 -12.24 -2.61
N VAL A 60 -5.41 -12.14 -2.99
CA VAL A 60 -4.96 -11.46 -4.21
C VAL A 60 -4.72 -12.44 -5.36
N GLU A 61 -4.92 -13.74 -5.12
CA GLU A 61 -4.85 -14.79 -6.14
C GLU A 61 -6.19 -14.93 -6.87
N ALA A 62 -6.14 -15.06 -8.19
CA ALA A 62 -7.34 -15.20 -9.01
C ALA A 62 -8.11 -16.49 -8.67
N GLY A 63 -9.43 -16.39 -8.51
CA GLY A 63 -10.31 -17.52 -8.21
C GLY A 63 -10.26 -18.04 -6.77
N VAL A 64 -9.37 -17.50 -5.92
CA VAL A 64 -9.29 -17.90 -4.51
C VAL A 64 -10.23 -17.03 -3.68
N GLN A 65 -11.37 -17.59 -3.32
CA GLN A 65 -12.38 -16.92 -2.50
C GLN A 65 -12.18 -17.27 -1.02
N LEU A 66 -12.23 -16.28 -0.14
CA LEU A 66 -12.20 -16.46 1.32
C LEU A 66 -13.57 -16.01 1.89
N THR A 67 -13.56 -15.41 3.08
CA THR A 67 -14.73 -14.71 3.63
C THR A 67 -15.25 -13.68 2.62
N GLY A 68 -14.34 -12.90 2.03
CA GLY A 68 -14.59 -11.96 0.94
C GLY A 68 -14.14 -12.49 -0.44
N PRO A 69 -14.50 -11.75 -1.51
CA PRO A 69 -14.09 -12.07 -2.86
C PRO A 69 -12.59 -11.89 -3.11
N SER A 70 -12.10 -12.40 -4.24
CA SER A 70 -10.71 -12.25 -4.67
C SER A 70 -10.54 -10.83 -5.20
N LEU A 71 -9.43 -10.21 -4.83
CA LEU A 71 -9.06 -8.87 -5.26
C LEU A 71 -8.09 -8.91 -6.46
N ALA A 72 -7.78 -10.10 -6.98
CA ALA A 72 -7.12 -10.25 -8.28
C ALA A 72 -7.92 -9.52 -9.36
N ALA A 73 -7.27 -8.80 -10.27
CA ALA A 73 -7.91 -8.05 -11.35
C ALA A 73 -9.08 -7.16 -10.87
N ILE A 74 -8.92 -6.48 -9.73
CA ILE A 74 -9.94 -5.57 -9.18
C ILE A 74 -10.11 -4.31 -10.03
N TRP A 75 -9.06 -3.84 -10.68
CA TRP A 75 -9.05 -2.57 -11.40
C TRP A 75 -10.03 -2.57 -12.59
N ASN A 76 -10.81 -1.50 -12.72
CA ASN A 76 -11.89 -1.31 -13.69
C ASN A 76 -13.01 -2.36 -13.64
N ARG A 77 -13.04 -3.23 -12.63
CA ARG A 77 -14.10 -4.22 -12.47
C ARG A 77 -15.32 -3.59 -11.79
N ARG A 78 -16.51 -3.98 -12.22
CA ARG A 78 -17.76 -3.61 -11.54
C ARG A 78 -17.82 -4.23 -10.13
N ALA A 79 -18.32 -3.48 -9.15
CA ALA A 79 -18.55 -4.01 -7.82
C ALA A 79 -19.59 -5.15 -7.84
N GLY A 80 -19.38 -6.16 -6.99
CA GLY A 80 -20.32 -7.27 -6.85
C GLY A 80 -20.30 -8.31 -7.97
N THR A 81 -19.26 -8.34 -8.83
CA THR A 81 -19.24 -9.21 -10.03
C THR A 81 -18.08 -10.20 -10.10
N VAL A 82 -17.40 -10.51 -8.99
CA VAL A 82 -16.33 -11.53 -9.02
C VAL A 82 -16.95 -12.91 -9.29
N PRO A 83 -16.52 -13.62 -10.36
CA PRO A 83 -17.01 -14.96 -10.66
C PRO A 83 -16.79 -15.91 -9.50
N GLY A 84 -17.77 -16.77 -9.21
CA GLY A 84 -17.69 -17.75 -8.12
C GLY A 84 -17.92 -17.19 -6.71
N PHE A 85 -18.13 -15.87 -6.54
CA PHE A 85 -18.51 -15.28 -5.25
C PHE A 85 -19.96 -14.79 -5.25
N GLY A 86 -20.88 -15.60 -4.74
CA GLY A 86 -22.32 -15.28 -4.72
C GLY A 86 -22.79 -14.46 -3.50
N ARG A 87 -22.00 -14.41 -2.43
CA ARG A 87 -22.37 -13.84 -1.11
C ARG A 87 -22.27 -12.31 -1.04
N TYR A 88 -22.42 -11.62 -2.17
CA TYR A 88 -22.51 -10.16 -2.19
C TYR A 88 -23.86 -9.69 -1.65
N THR A 89 -23.85 -8.55 -0.97
CA THR A 89 -25.08 -7.88 -0.60
C THR A 89 -25.76 -7.29 -1.83
N ASP A 90 -27.06 -7.12 -1.70
CA ASP A 90 -27.91 -6.59 -2.76
C ASP A 90 -27.60 -5.12 -3.05
N GLY A 91 -27.29 -4.33 -2.02
CA GLY A 91 -26.80 -2.96 -2.19
C GLY A 91 -25.50 -2.91 -3.00
N LEU A 92 -24.52 -3.76 -2.71
CA LEU A 92 -23.25 -3.74 -3.44
C LEU A 92 -23.40 -4.17 -4.90
N LYS A 93 -24.27 -5.14 -5.20
CA LYS A 93 -24.60 -5.53 -6.59
C LYS A 93 -25.24 -4.39 -7.38
N ARG A 94 -26.07 -3.57 -6.73
CA ARG A 94 -26.80 -2.44 -7.36
C ARG A 94 -26.04 -1.12 -7.37
N ALA A 95 -24.99 -0.96 -6.56
CA ALA A 95 -24.29 0.32 -6.33
C ALA A 95 -23.69 0.98 -7.58
N ALA A 96 -23.65 0.29 -8.74
CA ALA A 96 -23.11 0.78 -10.01
C ALA A 96 -21.67 1.33 -9.91
N ILE A 97 -20.91 0.83 -8.93
CA ILE A 97 -19.51 1.20 -8.71
C ILE A 97 -18.63 0.42 -9.68
N THR A 98 -17.68 1.12 -10.30
CA THR A 98 -16.55 0.53 -11.02
C THR A 98 -15.30 0.85 -10.22
N TRP A 99 -14.48 -0.16 -9.91
CA TRP A 99 -13.31 0.02 -9.07
C TRP A 99 -12.17 0.72 -9.82
N ASP A 100 -11.93 1.96 -9.44
CA ASP A 100 -10.82 2.81 -9.84
C ASP A 100 -10.18 3.45 -8.61
N ALA A 101 -9.20 4.33 -8.80
CA ALA A 101 -8.52 4.97 -7.67
C ALA A 101 -9.48 5.75 -6.75
N ALA A 102 -10.44 6.48 -7.32
CA ALA A 102 -11.33 7.36 -6.56
C ALA A 102 -12.42 6.60 -5.80
N THR A 103 -13.00 5.58 -6.42
CA THR A 103 -14.00 4.71 -5.80
C THR A 103 -13.38 3.81 -4.75
N LEU A 104 -12.16 3.29 -4.98
CA LEU A 104 -11.43 2.53 -3.97
C LEU A 104 -11.02 3.41 -2.78
N ASP A 105 -10.60 4.66 -3.00
CA ASP A 105 -10.31 5.58 -1.90
C ASP A 105 -11.54 5.81 -1.01
N ARG A 106 -12.70 6.13 -1.60
CA ARG A 106 -13.96 6.30 -0.86
C ARG A 106 -14.39 5.03 -0.13
N TRP A 107 -14.27 3.89 -0.79
CA TRP A 107 -14.62 2.59 -0.22
C TRP A 107 -13.74 2.24 0.98
N LEU A 108 -12.41 2.41 0.84
CA LEU A 108 -11.44 2.15 1.91
C LEU A 108 -11.56 3.16 3.05
N ALA A 109 -12.07 4.37 2.80
CA ALA A 109 -12.33 5.34 3.86
C ALA A 109 -13.40 4.83 4.81
N ARG A 110 -14.59 4.46 4.31
CA ARG A 110 -15.71 3.93 5.11
C ARG A 110 -16.69 3.10 4.26
N PRO A 111 -16.55 1.77 4.19
CA PRO A 111 -17.39 0.93 3.33
C PRO A 111 -18.89 1.05 3.60
N ALA A 112 -19.28 1.03 4.88
CA ALA A 112 -20.67 1.14 5.32
C ALA A 112 -21.30 2.51 5.00
N ALA A 113 -20.49 3.55 4.75
CA ALA A 113 -21.00 4.84 4.29
C ALA A 113 -21.29 4.84 2.78
N VAL A 114 -20.57 4.01 2.01
CA VAL A 114 -20.75 3.89 0.56
C VAL A 114 -21.88 2.91 0.22
N VAL A 115 -21.94 1.78 0.92
CA VAL A 115 -23.00 0.77 0.78
C VAL A 115 -23.45 0.35 2.18
N PRO A 116 -24.57 0.90 2.70
CA PRO A 116 -25.00 0.68 4.09
C PRO A 116 -25.27 -0.77 4.47
N ASP A 117 -25.71 -1.60 3.54
CA ASP A 117 -25.99 -3.02 3.78
C ASP A 117 -24.77 -3.93 3.58
N THR A 118 -23.58 -3.37 3.33
CA THR A 118 -22.37 -4.16 3.11
C THR A 118 -22.06 -5.08 4.28
N THR A 119 -21.74 -6.33 4.01
CA THR A 119 -21.27 -7.31 5.01
C THR A 119 -19.78 -7.18 5.30
N MET A 120 -19.08 -6.28 4.61
CA MET A 120 -17.69 -5.96 4.91
C MET A 120 -17.61 -5.07 6.15
N THR A 121 -17.45 -5.68 7.33
CA THR A 121 -17.39 -5.01 8.66
C THR A 121 -16.10 -4.22 8.91
N PHE A 122 -15.38 -3.86 7.85
CA PHE A 122 -14.14 -3.10 7.94
C PHE A 122 -14.43 -1.65 8.35
N ALA A 123 -13.77 -1.18 9.41
CA ALA A 123 -13.99 0.16 9.96
C ALA A 123 -13.58 1.29 8.99
N GLY A 124 -12.60 1.02 8.13
CA GLY A 124 -12.02 2.01 7.22
C GLY A 124 -10.59 2.41 7.58
N ILE A 125 -9.93 3.15 6.68
CA ILE A 125 -8.62 3.77 6.87
C ILE A 125 -8.81 5.28 6.83
N ASN A 126 -8.63 5.96 7.97
CA ASN A 126 -8.86 7.41 8.06
C ASN A 126 -7.77 8.21 7.32
N ASP A 127 -6.52 7.76 7.40
CA ASP A 127 -5.39 8.41 6.78
C ASP A 127 -5.44 8.27 5.24
N ALA A 128 -5.47 9.40 4.55
CA ALA A 128 -5.57 9.44 3.09
C ALA A 128 -4.30 8.94 2.39
N HIS A 129 -3.12 9.12 2.98
CA HIS A 129 -1.87 8.61 2.43
C HIS A 129 -1.83 7.08 2.55
N GLN A 130 -2.26 6.52 3.68
CA GLN A 130 -2.37 5.07 3.85
C GLN A 130 -3.38 4.47 2.87
N ARG A 131 -4.52 5.12 2.62
CA ARG A 131 -5.45 4.69 1.57
C ARG A 131 -4.80 4.72 0.20
N ALA A 132 -4.12 5.82 -0.15
CA ALA A 132 -3.44 5.93 -1.44
C ALA A 132 -2.39 4.82 -1.63
N ASP A 133 -1.64 4.46 -0.59
CA ASP A 133 -0.69 3.35 -0.60
C ASP A 133 -1.39 1.99 -0.87
N VAL A 134 -2.50 1.71 -0.17
CA VAL A 134 -3.29 0.48 -0.41
C VAL A 134 -3.90 0.46 -1.81
N VAL A 135 -4.42 1.58 -2.30
CA VAL A 135 -4.95 1.72 -3.66
C VAL A 135 -3.85 1.44 -4.69
N ALA A 136 -2.64 1.97 -4.49
CA ALA A 136 -1.49 1.68 -5.35
C ALA A 136 -1.11 0.20 -5.34
N TYR A 137 -1.15 -0.45 -4.17
CA TYR A 137 -0.94 -1.89 -4.06
C TYR A 137 -2.01 -2.69 -4.82
N LEU A 138 -3.30 -2.37 -4.66
CA LEU A 138 -4.39 -3.05 -5.39
C LEU A 138 -4.29 -2.87 -6.90
N LYS A 139 -3.82 -1.71 -7.37
CA LYS A 139 -3.49 -1.49 -8.78
C LYS A 139 -2.39 -2.45 -9.23
N ALA A 140 -1.30 -2.52 -8.47
CA ALA A 140 -0.19 -3.42 -8.76
C ALA A 140 -0.63 -4.91 -8.75
N VAL A 141 -1.53 -5.31 -7.84
CA VAL A 141 -2.16 -6.65 -7.84
C VAL A 141 -2.91 -6.91 -9.15
N ALA A 142 -3.74 -5.96 -9.57
CA ALA A 142 -4.50 -6.10 -10.82
C ALA A 142 -3.60 -6.18 -12.07
N GLU A 143 -2.44 -5.53 -12.04
CA GLU A 143 -1.44 -5.57 -13.11
C GLU A 143 -0.46 -6.76 -13.02
N GLY A 144 -0.54 -7.60 -11.97
CA GLY A 144 0.40 -8.69 -11.75
C GLY A 144 1.81 -8.24 -11.31
N LYS A 145 1.94 -7.01 -10.80
CA LYS A 145 3.20 -6.36 -10.39
C LYS A 145 3.28 -6.07 -8.89
N ALA A 146 2.39 -6.68 -8.09
CA ALA A 146 2.31 -6.42 -6.66
C ALA A 146 3.63 -6.75 -5.95
N PRO A 147 4.21 -5.80 -5.18
CA PRO A 147 5.35 -6.13 -4.33
C PRO A 147 4.93 -7.15 -3.27
N ARG A 148 5.85 -8.03 -2.91
CA ARG A 148 5.62 -8.97 -1.81
C ARG A 148 5.57 -8.19 -0.50
N ALA A 149 4.54 -8.43 0.32
CA ALA A 149 4.46 -7.81 1.64
C ALA A 149 5.71 -8.20 2.47
N PRO A 150 6.39 -7.23 3.11
CA PRO A 150 7.50 -7.56 4.02
C PRO A 150 6.95 -8.40 5.17
N GLY A 151 7.56 -9.57 5.43
CA GLY A 151 7.17 -10.46 6.53
C GLY A 151 6.21 -11.61 6.18
N GLY A 152 5.99 -11.93 4.90
CA GLY A 152 5.20 -13.10 4.47
C GLY A 152 5.86 -14.46 4.77
N GLY A 153 5.97 -14.80 6.06
CA GLY A 153 6.27 -16.13 6.56
C GLY A 153 5.02 -17.02 6.54
N MET A 154 5.21 -18.28 6.12
CA MET A 154 4.27 -19.42 6.12
C MET A 154 2.96 -19.33 5.31
N MET A 155 2.43 -18.16 4.96
CA MET A 155 1.15 -18.06 4.23
C MET A 155 1.27 -17.85 2.72
N ALA A 156 2.47 -17.56 2.22
CA ALA A 156 2.78 -17.52 0.80
C ALA A 156 3.17 -18.91 0.29
N MET A 157 2.26 -19.89 0.43
CA MET A 157 2.34 -21.08 -0.40
C MET A 157 2.07 -20.61 -1.82
N GLY A 158 3.04 -20.78 -2.73
CA GLY A 158 2.82 -20.55 -4.16
C GLY A 158 1.61 -21.33 -4.69
N PRO A 159 1.27 -21.20 -5.98
CA PRO A 159 0.05 -21.79 -6.55
C PRO A 159 -0.10 -23.23 -6.08
N ARG A 160 -1.11 -23.47 -5.23
CA ARG A 160 -1.35 -24.80 -4.68
C ARG A 160 -1.67 -25.71 -5.84
N ALA A 161 -0.87 -26.76 -6.02
CA ALA A 161 -1.16 -27.76 -7.04
C ALA A 161 -2.58 -28.29 -6.83
N ASP A 162 -3.35 -28.45 -7.91
CA ASP A 162 -4.66 -29.08 -7.84
C ASP A 162 -4.49 -30.49 -7.28
N LEU A 163 -5.03 -30.73 -6.09
CA LEU A 163 -4.93 -32.02 -5.39
C LEU A 163 -5.57 -33.16 -6.18
N LYS A 164 -6.40 -32.85 -7.18
CA LYS A 164 -6.95 -33.86 -8.11
C LYS A 164 -5.96 -34.25 -9.21
N GLN A 165 -4.96 -33.41 -9.48
CA GLN A 165 -3.97 -33.59 -10.53
C GLN A 165 -2.62 -34.07 -10.01
N VAL A 166 -2.38 -34.01 -8.69
CA VAL A 166 -1.18 -34.61 -8.10
C VAL A 166 -1.26 -36.13 -8.16
N GLY A 167 -0.18 -36.78 -8.59
CA GLY A 167 -0.15 -38.23 -8.73
C GLY A 167 -0.30 -38.96 -7.39
N LYS A 168 -0.54 -40.27 -7.46
CA LYS A 168 -0.88 -41.12 -6.31
C LYS A 168 0.21 -41.09 -5.22
N GLU A 169 1.45 -40.83 -5.61
CA GLU A 169 2.63 -40.66 -4.75
C GLU A 169 2.53 -39.47 -3.78
N ARG A 170 1.72 -38.46 -4.07
CA ARG A 170 1.49 -37.31 -3.18
C ARG A 170 0.19 -37.39 -2.39
N ARG A 171 -0.55 -38.50 -2.52
CA ARG A 171 -1.77 -38.73 -1.72
C ARG A 171 -1.36 -39.25 -0.35
N VAL A 172 -1.91 -38.66 0.70
CA VAL A 172 -1.79 -39.19 2.06
C VAL A 172 -2.45 -40.57 2.08
N THR A 173 -1.65 -41.62 2.28
CA THR A 173 -2.12 -43.02 2.28
C THR A 173 -2.53 -43.51 3.67
N ALA A 174 -2.05 -42.86 4.73
CA ALA A 174 -2.46 -43.10 6.10
C ALA A 174 -2.23 -41.84 6.95
N ILE A 175 -3.19 -41.48 7.79
CA ILE A 175 -2.97 -40.53 8.89
C ILE A 175 -2.88 -41.36 10.17
N ARG A 176 -1.67 -41.53 10.71
CA ARG A 176 -1.45 -42.39 11.88
C ARG A 176 -1.71 -41.68 13.21
N HIS A 177 -1.86 -40.36 13.19
CA HIS A 177 -2.21 -39.57 14.35
C HIS A 177 -2.99 -38.33 13.91
N CYS A 178 -4.24 -38.23 14.34
CA CYS A 178 -4.95 -36.95 14.44
C CYS A 178 -5.03 -36.66 15.94
N GLY A 179 -4.07 -35.91 16.47
CA GLY A 179 -4.31 -35.21 17.74
C GLY A 179 -5.31 -34.11 17.44
N ASP A 180 -6.44 -34.09 18.13
CA ASP A 180 -7.33 -32.95 18.15
C ASP A 180 -6.58 -31.77 18.78
N ALA A 181 -6.35 -30.71 18.02
CA ALA A 181 -5.63 -29.52 18.46
C ALA A 181 -6.40 -28.67 19.49
N TYR A 182 -7.41 -29.27 20.15
CA TYR A 182 -8.23 -28.64 21.17
C TYR A 182 -7.96 -29.34 22.50
N HIS A 183 -7.04 -28.79 23.27
CA HIS A 183 -6.88 -29.08 24.69
C HIS A 183 -7.63 -28.03 25.50
#